data_AF-N9P510-F1
#
_entry.id   AF-N9P510-F1
#
_cell.length_a   1.000
_cell.length_b   1.000
_cell.length_c   1.000
_cell.angle_alpha   90.00
_cell.angle_beta   90.00
_cell.angle_gamma   90.00
#
_symmetry.space_group_name_H-M   'P 1'
#
loop_
_entity.id
_entity.type
_entity.pdbx_description
1 polymer ?
#
loop_
_entity_poly.entity_id
_entity_poly.type
_entity_poly.pdbx_seq_one_letter_code
_entity_poly.pdbx_strand_id
1 'polypeptide(L)'
;MNIDDVQNLVRKRYIGEFEIDPREFKLWNIAKEYHQITEDYDKKVCTGVSPYDGSAVPNGPFEFQYVNRHAQQVLKSIFMKGQREGFTKLEIQKAISNLSFKNR
;
A
#
# COMPACT_ATOMS: atom_id res chain seq x y z
N MET A 1 15.15 26.23 -30.35
CA MET A 1 14.23 25.65 -29.36
C MET A 1 14.01 24.21 -29.79
N ASN A 2 14.41 23.24 -28.96
CA ASN A 2 14.31 21.82 -29.33
C ASN A 2 12.84 21.40 -29.37
N ILE A 3 12.50 20.43 -30.22
CA ILE A 3 11.16 19.83 -30.29
C ILE A 3 10.70 19.32 -28.91
N ASP A 4 11.63 18.79 -28.12
CA ASP A 4 11.35 18.33 -26.75
C ASP A 4 10.94 19.47 -25.81
N ASP A 5 11.54 20.66 -25.98
CA ASP A 5 11.20 21.85 -25.20
C ASP A 5 9.78 22.32 -25.53
N VAL A 6 9.42 22.29 -26.81
CA VAL A 6 8.07 22.67 -27.28
C VAL A 6 7.02 21.70 -26.74
N GLN A 7 7.30 20.39 -26.77
CA GLN A 7 6.38 19.39 -26.22
C GLN A 7 6.19 19.54 -24.69
N ASN A 8 7.25 19.81 -23.95
CA ASN A 8 7.17 20.06 -22.51
C ASN A 8 6.38 21.34 -22.20
N LEU A 9 6.56 22.40 -22.98
CA LEU A 9 5.83 23.65 -22.80
C LEU A 9 4.32 23.48 -23.04
N VAL A 10 3.95 22.74 -24.10
CA VAL A 10 2.54 22.43 -24.42
C VAL A 10 1.92 21.57 -23.32
N ARG A 11 2.60 20.51 -22.87
CA ARG A 11 2.10 19.69 -21.74
C ARG A 11 1.88 20.54 -20.48
N LYS A 12 2.87 21.34 -20.09
CA LYS A 12 2.78 22.21 -18.91
C LYS A 12 1.63 23.22 -19.01
N ARG A 13 1.38 23.77 -20.20
CA ARG A 13 0.36 24.81 -20.42
C ARG A 13 -1.07 24.28 -20.50
N TYR A 14 -1.28 23.08 -21.04
CA TYR A 14 -2.62 22.54 -21.27
C TYR A 14 -3.05 21.46 -20.27
N ILE A 15 -2.10 20.73 -19.67
CA ILE A 15 -2.37 19.62 -18.75
C ILE A 15 -2.13 20.04 -17.29
N GLY A 16 -1.30 21.04 -17.05
CA GLY A 16 -0.83 21.41 -15.72
C GLY A 16 0.26 20.45 -15.21
N GLU A 17 1.04 20.89 -14.22
CA GLU A 17 1.99 20.02 -13.53
C GLU A 17 1.28 19.33 -12.36
N PHE A 18 1.01 18.04 -12.51
CA PHE A 18 0.54 17.20 -11.42
C PHE A 18 1.75 16.73 -10.61
N GLU A 19 2.11 17.50 -9.60
CA GLU A 19 3.10 17.06 -8.61
C GLU A 19 2.41 16.18 -7.57
N ILE A 20 2.93 14.97 -7.37
CA ILE A 20 2.50 14.12 -6.26
C ILE A 20 3.00 14.77 -4.98
N ASP A 21 2.09 15.06 -4.04
CA ASP A 21 2.48 15.57 -2.73
C ASP A 21 3.50 14.59 -2.09
N PRO A 22 4.73 15.03 -1.78
CA PRO A 22 5.74 14.19 -1.15
C PRO A 22 5.25 13.53 0.15
N ARG A 23 4.33 14.20 0.85
CA ARG A 23 3.70 13.67 2.06
C ARG A 23 2.76 12.51 1.75
N GLU A 24 1.90 12.65 0.75
CA GLU A 24 1.02 11.58 0.29
C GLU A 24 1.82 10.38 -0.24
N PHE A 25 2.91 10.64 -0.96
CA PHE A 25 3.80 9.58 -1.45
C PHE A 25 4.41 8.76 -0.31
N LYS A 26 4.81 9.41 0.79
CA LYS A 26 5.30 8.71 1.99
C LYS A 26 4.22 7.84 2.63
N LEU A 27 3.00 8.36 2.80
CA LEU A 27 1.87 7.57 3.31
C LEU A 27 1.55 6.38 2.42
N TRP A 28 1.61 6.56 1.10
CA TRP A 28 1.42 5.49 0.13
C TRP A 28 2.48 4.39 0.28
N ASN A 29 3.76 4.76 0.44
CA ASN A 29 4.83 3.80 0.67
C ASN A 29 4.67 3.01 1.98
N ILE A 30 4.27 3.68 3.06
CA ILE A 30 3.97 3.03 4.36
C ILE A 30 2.83 2.02 4.20
N ALA A 31 1.75 2.41 3.50
CA ALA A 31 0.63 1.51 3.24
C ALA A 31 1.04 0.32 2.36
N LYS A 32 1.85 0.56 1.32
CA LYS A 32 2.37 -0.48 0.42
C LYS A 32 3.23 -1.49 1.17
N GLU A 33 4.10 -1.02 2.05
CA GLU A 33 4.94 -1.88 2.89
C GLU A 33 4.10 -2.78 3.79
N TYR A 34 3.04 -2.26 4.42
CA TYR A 34 2.11 -3.07 5.21
C TYR A 34 1.54 -4.24 4.38
N HIS A 35 0.95 -3.92 3.22
CA HIS A 35 0.31 -4.92 2.35
C HIS A 35 1.31 -5.95 1.83
N GLN A 36 2.49 -5.50 1.39
CA GLN A 36 3.54 -6.39 0.91
C GLN A 36 3.96 -7.42 1.97
N ILE A 37 4.23 -6.96 3.19
CA ILE A 37 4.67 -7.83 4.28
C ILE A 37 3.58 -8.84 4.65
N THR A 38 2.30 -8.42 4.67
CA THR A 38 1.19 -9.33 4.98
C THR A 38 0.98 -10.34 3.85
N GLU A 39 0.98 -9.92 2.59
CA GLU A 39 0.81 -10.81 1.44
C GLU A 39 1.93 -11.84 1.34
N ASP A 40 3.18 -11.45 1.60
CA ASP A 40 4.32 -12.37 1.57
C ASP A 40 4.25 -13.42 2.68
N TYR A 41 3.62 -13.09 3.81
CA TYR A 41 3.38 -14.04 4.88
C TYR A 41 2.22 -14.98 4.55
N ASP A 42 1.12 -14.43 4.02
CA ASP A 42 -0.05 -15.19 3.61
C ASP A 42 0.34 -16.25 2.56
N LYS A 43 1.16 -15.91 1.56
CA LYS A 43 1.70 -16.86 0.56
C LYS A 43 2.52 -18.00 1.16
N LYS A 44 3.10 -17.83 2.36
CA LYS A 44 3.91 -18.85 3.03
C LYS A 44 3.08 -19.77 3.92
N VAL A 45 2.00 -19.25 4.50
CA VAL A 45 1.22 -19.94 5.53
C VAL A 45 -0.10 -20.49 5.01
N CYS A 46 -0.75 -19.76 4.10
CA CYS A 46 -2.03 -20.14 3.56
C CYS A 46 -1.88 -21.26 2.53
N THR A 47 -2.70 -22.29 2.65
CA THR A 47 -2.78 -23.37 1.65
C THR A 47 -3.94 -23.19 0.68
N GLY A 48 -4.87 -22.28 0.99
CA GLY A 48 -6.01 -21.96 0.14
C GLY A 48 -5.64 -20.93 -0.92
N VAL A 49 -6.38 -20.96 -2.02
CA VAL A 49 -6.25 -20.00 -3.12
C VAL A 49 -7.64 -19.44 -3.45
N SER A 50 -7.76 -18.12 -3.53
CA SER A 50 -8.98 -17.43 -3.89
C SER A 50 -9.37 -17.77 -5.34
N PRO A 51 -10.62 -18.18 -5.60
CA PRO A 51 -11.07 -18.49 -6.95
C PRO A 51 -11.27 -17.23 -7.82
N TYR A 52 -11.27 -16.03 -7.23
CA TYR A 52 -11.53 -14.78 -7.94
C TYR A 52 -10.28 -14.19 -8.57
N ASP A 53 -9.17 -14.19 -7.83
CA ASP A 53 -7.94 -13.47 -8.18
C ASP A 53 -6.66 -14.31 -7.98
N GLY A 54 -6.79 -15.56 -7.52
CA GLY A 54 -5.64 -16.44 -7.28
C GLY A 54 -4.79 -16.07 -6.07
N SER A 55 -5.26 -15.14 -5.22
CA SER A 55 -4.55 -14.75 -4.00
C SER A 55 -4.50 -15.89 -2.98
N ALA A 56 -3.42 -15.93 -2.18
CA ALA A 56 -3.30 -16.90 -1.09
C ALA A 56 -4.28 -16.54 0.03
N VAL A 57 -5.14 -17.48 0.40
CA VAL A 57 -6.17 -17.27 1.43
C VAL A 57 -6.18 -18.40 2.45
N PRO A 58 -6.52 -18.15 3.71
CA PRO A 58 -6.56 -19.20 4.73
C PRO A 58 -7.57 -20.30 4.36
N ASN A 59 -7.13 -21.56 4.42
CA ASN A 59 -7.97 -22.73 4.19
C ASN A 59 -8.62 -23.28 5.47
N GLY A 60 -8.40 -22.61 6.60
CA GLY A 60 -9.00 -23.02 7.87
C GLY A 60 -8.71 -22.09 9.04
N PRO A 61 -9.30 -22.38 10.23
CA PRO A 61 -9.22 -21.49 11.39
C PRO A 61 -7.79 -21.26 11.91
N PHE A 62 -6.91 -22.26 11.82
CA PHE A 62 -5.53 -22.13 12.29
C PHE A 62 -4.71 -21.18 11.42
N GLU A 63 -4.76 -21.35 10.10
CA GLU A 63 -4.13 -20.42 9.15
C GLU A 63 -4.68 -19.00 9.33
N PHE A 64 -6.00 -18.87 9.48
CA PHE A 64 -6.66 -17.58 9.74
C PHE A 64 -6.13 -16.91 11.01
N GLN A 65 -5.93 -17.67 12.09
CA GLN A 65 -5.34 -17.13 13.32
C GLN A 65 -3.88 -16.68 13.13
N TYR A 66 -3.09 -17.43 12.36
CA TYR A 66 -1.70 -17.07 12.09
C TYR A 66 -1.58 -15.78 11.29
N VAL A 67 -2.33 -15.65 10.19
CA VAL A 67 -2.28 -14.43 9.36
C VAL A 67 -2.81 -13.22 10.11
N ASN A 68 -3.86 -13.36 10.90
CA ASN A 68 -4.38 -12.24 11.71
C ASN A 68 -3.39 -11.80 12.78
N ARG A 69 -2.77 -12.74 13.49
CA ARG A 69 -1.75 -12.41 14.49
C ARG A 69 -0.58 -11.67 13.85
N HIS A 70 -0.11 -12.15 12.70
CA HIS A 70 0.96 -11.51 11.96
C HIS A 70 0.57 -10.10 11.49
N ALA A 71 -0.61 -9.94 10.88
CA ALA A 71 -1.12 -8.65 10.42
C ALA A 71 -1.19 -7.62 11.56
N GLN A 72 -1.63 -8.01 12.77
CA GLN A 72 -1.65 -7.11 13.94
C GLN A 72 -0.25 -6.71 14.39
N GLN A 73 0.72 -7.63 14.35
CA GLN A 73 2.12 -7.33 14.67
C GLN A 73 2.72 -6.34 13.66
N VAL A 74 2.51 -6.59 12.36
CA VAL A 74 2.97 -5.70 11.28
C VAL A 74 2.31 -4.34 11.40
N LEU A 75 1.00 -4.27 11.64
CA LEU A 75 0.26 -3.02 11.80
C LEU A 75 0.83 -2.17 12.95
N LYS A 76 1.17 -2.80 14.09
CA LYS A 76 1.82 -2.12 15.21
C LYS A 76 3.18 -1.53 14.79
N SER A 77 4.00 -2.31 14.09
CA SER A 77 5.31 -1.83 13.59
C SER A 77 5.17 -0.68 12.59
N ILE A 78 4.20 -0.78 11.68
CA ILE A 78 3.88 0.24 10.68
C ILE A 78 3.41 1.54 11.34
N PHE A 79 2.56 1.46 12.38
CA PHE A 79 2.19 2.65 13.15
C PHE A 79 3.40 3.29 13.83
N MET A 80 4.27 2.51 14.46
CA MET A 80 5.48 3.05 15.08
C MET A 80 6.40 3.73 14.06
N LYS A 81 6.54 3.14 12.87
CA LYS A 81 7.32 3.72 11.76
C LYS A 81 6.69 5.04 11.28
N GLY A 82 5.41 5.03 10.90
CA GLY A 82 4.74 6.22 10.38
C GLY A 82 4.66 7.36 11.41
N GLN A 83 4.51 7.06 12.70
CA GLN A 83 4.55 8.07 13.75
C GLN A 83 5.94 8.74 13.87
N ARG A 84 7.04 7.99 13.69
CA ARG A 84 8.40 8.56 13.63
C ARG A 84 8.60 9.47 12.42
N GLU A 85 7.86 9.21 11.34
CA GLU A 85 7.85 10.04 10.13
C GLU A 85 6.86 11.23 10.21
N GLY A 86 6.18 11.40 11.35
CA GLY A 86 5.29 12.54 11.60
C GLY A 86 3.82 12.31 11.20
N PHE A 87 3.40 11.08 10.94
CA PHE A 87 2.02 10.74 10.62
C PHE A 87 1.22 10.32 11.84
N THR A 88 -0.08 10.63 11.83
CA THR A 88 -1.01 10.13 12.85
C THR A 88 -1.44 8.68 12.52
N LYS A 89 -1.88 7.94 13.54
CA LYS A 89 -2.44 6.58 13.32
C LYS A 89 -3.62 6.59 12.37
N LEU A 90 -4.47 7.61 12.44
CA LEU A 90 -5.64 7.75 11.58
C LEU A 90 -5.24 7.91 10.10
N GLU A 91 -4.21 8.70 9.81
CA GLU A 91 -3.71 8.87 8.44
C GLU A 91 -3.11 7.58 7.89
N ILE A 92 -2.32 6.88 8.70
CA ILE A 92 -1.74 5.59 8.32
C ILE A 92 -2.86 4.57 8.06
N GLN A 93 -3.86 4.49 8.94
CA GLN A 93 -4.99 3.58 8.78
C GLN A 93 -5.82 3.90 7.53
N LYS A 94 -6.05 5.19 7.25
CA LYS A 94 -6.71 5.63 6.02
C LYS A 94 -5.88 5.25 4.79
N ALA A 95 -4.57 5.45 4.82
CA ALA A 95 -3.69 5.10 3.71
C ALA A 95 -3.70 3.58 3.41
N ILE A 96 -3.60 2.74 4.44
CA ILE A 96 -3.69 1.27 4.33
C ILE A 96 -5.03 0.85 3.74
N SER A 97 -6.13 1.41 4.26
CA SER A 97 -7.49 1.13 3.78
C SER A 97 -7.65 1.51 2.31
N ASN A 98 -7.26 2.74 1.94
CA ASN A 98 -7.40 3.25 0.58
C ASN A 98 -6.57 2.48 -0.44
N LEU A 99 -5.39 1.97 -0.05
CA LEU A 99 -4.58 1.17 -0.95
C LEU A 99 -5.21 -0.20 -1.23
N SER A 100 -5.84 -0.81 -0.21
CA SER A 100 -6.54 -2.09 -0.33
C SER A 100 -7.64 -2.06 -1.40
N PHE A 101 -8.33 -0.91 -1.55
CA PHE A 101 -9.38 -0.73 -2.57
C PHE A 101 -8.85 -0.48 -3.99
N LYS A 102 -7.60 -0.02 -4.14
CA LYS A 102 -7.02 0.29 -5.46
C LYS A 102 -6.41 -0.93 -6.16
N ASN A 103 -6.17 -2.01 -5.42
CA ASN A 103 -5.56 -3.25 -5.93
C ASN A 103 -6.59 -4.38 -6.16
N ARG A 104 -7.90 -4.09 -6.07
CA ARG A 104 -9.00 -5.03 -6.33
C ARG A 104 -9.70 -4.71 -7.63
#